data_AF-A0A7J6H496-F1
#
_entry.id   AF-A0A7J6H496-F1
#
_cell.length_a   1.000
_cell.length_b   1.000
_cell.length_c   1.000
_cell.angle_alpha   90.00
_cell.angle_beta   90.00
_cell.angle_gamma   90.00
#
_symmetry.space_group_name_H-M   'P 1'
#
loop_
_entity.id
_entity.type
_entity.pdbx_description
1 polymer ?
#
loop_
_entity_poly.entity_id
_entity_poly.type
_entity_poly.pdbx_seq_one_letter_code
_entity_poly.pdbx_strand_id
1 'polypeptide(L)'
;MEQYPAVPYLATFINCLVWTLYGLPFIHPGSILVVTINGSGLVIENKKKRIKVVLVVLDELVFISILTLLTLTLTHSHKKRSTIVGIICILFNIMMYAAPLVVMVNYLLLVISY
;
A
#
# COMPACT_ATOMS: atom_id res chain seq x y z
N MET A 1 -1.09 6.69 27.25
CA MET A 1 -0.84 5.93 26.01
C MET A 1 -0.52 6.92 24.92
N GLU A 2 0.67 6.84 24.34
CA GLU A 2 1.07 7.70 23.22
C GLU A 2 0.11 7.47 22.04
N GLN A 3 -0.54 8.54 21.57
CA GLN A 3 -1.39 8.45 20.38
C GLN A 3 -0.50 8.47 19.15
N TYR A 4 -0.04 7.30 18.71
CA TYR A 4 0.59 7.20 17.40
C TYR A 4 -0.41 7.65 16.32
N PRO A 5 0.02 8.50 15.37
CA PRO A 5 -0.84 8.94 14.29
C PRO A 5 -1.33 7.74 13.48
N ALA A 6 -2.60 7.74 13.08
CA ALA A 6 -3.19 6.64 12.31
C ALA A 6 -2.72 6.60 10.84
N VAL A 7 -2.19 7.73 10.35
CA VAL A 7 -1.84 7.93 8.93
C VAL A 7 -0.80 6.93 8.40
N PRO A 8 0.32 6.64 9.11
CA PRO A 8 1.29 5.66 8.63
C PRO A 8 0.72 4.24 8.51
N TYR A 9 -0.19 3.85 9.41
CA TYR A 9 -0.85 2.54 9.37
C TYR A 9 -1.79 2.41 8.17
N LEU A 10 -2.58 3.46 7.89
CA LEU A 10 -3.45 3.52 6.72
C LEU A 10 -2.64 3.52 5.41
N ALA A 11 -1.58 4.35 5.34
CA ALA A 11 -0.68 4.38 4.19
C ALA A 11 -0.01 3.01 3.91
N THR A 12 0.41 2.31 4.98
CA THR A 12 0.97 0.95 4.85
C THR A 12 -0.09 -0.04 4.39
N PHE A 13 -1.31 0.07 4.92
CA PHE A 13 -2.41 -0.82 4.57
C PHE A 13 -2.81 -0.70 3.09
N ILE A 14 -3.02 0.50 2.57
CA ILE A 14 -3.32 0.68 1.14
C ILE A 14 -2.16 0.23 0.25
N ASN A 15 -0.90 0.47 0.65
CA ASN A 15 0.26 -0.03 -0.07
C ASN A 15 0.28 -1.57 -0.12
N CYS A 16 0.04 -2.23 1.01
CA CYS A 16 -0.08 -3.68 1.04
C CYS A 16 -1.26 -4.18 0.19
N LEU A 17 -2.38 -3.47 0.15
CA LEU A 17 -3.53 -3.83 -0.68
C LEU A 17 -3.20 -3.78 -2.17
N VAL A 18 -2.62 -2.68 -2.67
CA VAL A 18 -2.29 -2.54 -4.10
C VAL A 18 -1.23 -3.57 -4.53
N TRP A 19 -0.23 -3.84 -3.70
CA TRP A 19 0.79 -4.85 -4.00
C TRP A 19 0.24 -6.27 -3.92
N THR A 20 -0.69 -6.54 -3.01
CA THR A 20 -1.40 -7.83 -2.96
C THR A 20 -2.19 -8.03 -4.25
N LEU A 21 -2.93 -7.02 -4.72
CA LEU A 21 -3.63 -7.04 -6.01
C LEU A 21 -2.66 -7.29 -7.18
N TYR A 22 -1.53 -6.59 -7.21
CA TYR A 22 -0.51 -6.76 -8.25
C TYR A 22 -0.06 -8.21 -8.37
N GLY A 23 0.27 -8.86 -7.25
CA GLY A 23 0.78 -10.24 -7.24
C GLY A 23 -0.25 -11.31 -7.61
N LEU A 24 -1.54 -10.98 -7.72
CA LEU A 24 -2.56 -11.97 -8.07
C LEU A 24 -2.36 -12.49 -9.51
N PRO A 25 -2.60 -13.78 -9.76
CA PRO A 25 -2.27 -14.43 -11.02
C PRO A 25 -3.02 -13.85 -12.23
N PHE A 26 -4.19 -13.25 -12.01
CA PHE A 26 -4.96 -12.61 -13.08
C PHE A 26 -4.46 -11.21 -13.46
N ILE A 27 -3.62 -10.58 -12.62
CA ILE A 27 -2.95 -9.29 -12.89
C ILE A 27 -1.51 -9.54 -13.34
N HIS A 28 -0.70 -10.20 -12.49
CA HIS A 28 0.71 -10.49 -12.76
C HIS A 28 1.05 -11.95 -12.43
N PRO A 29 1.01 -12.86 -13.43
CA PRO A 29 1.36 -14.27 -13.25
C PRO A 29 2.78 -14.45 -12.69
N GLY A 30 2.98 -15.46 -11.83
CA GLY A 30 4.30 -15.81 -11.29
C GLY A 30 4.81 -14.97 -10.11
N SER A 31 4.03 -14.02 -9.59
CA SER A 31 4.41 -13.15 -8.46
C SER A 31 3.71 -13.48 -7.13
N ILE A 32 3.46 -14.76 -6.84
CA ILE A 32 2.73 -15.17 -5.63
C ILE A 32 3.43 -14.75 -4.33
N LEU A 33 4.76 -14.63 -4.34
CA LEU A 33 5.53 -14.16 -3.18
C LEU A 33 5.19 -12.70 -2.80
N VAL A 34 4.80 -11.89 -3.78
CA VAL A 34 4.33 -10.51 -3.54
C VAL A 34 2.99 -10.54 -2.79
N VAL A 35 2.12 -11.50 -3.12
CA VAL A 35 0.84 -11.71 -2.42
C VAL A 35 1.08 -12.16 -0.99
N THR A 36 1.99 -13.11 -0.75
CA THR A 36 2.22 -13.63 0.60
C THR A 36 2.78 -12.58 1.53
N ILE A 37 3.81 -11.82 1.11
CA ILE A 37 4.42 -10.80 1.96
C ILE A 37 3.44 -9.65 2.25
N ASN A 38 2.78 -9.10 1.23
CA ASN A 38 1.86 -7.97 1.42
C ASN A 38 0.55 -8.40 2.09
N GLY A 39 0.03 -9.58 1.76
CA GLY A 39 -1.14 -10.15 2.41
C GLY A 39 -0.91 -10.40 3.90
N SER A 40 0.28 -10.86 4.30
CA SER A 40 0.64 -10.97 5.71
C SER A 40 0.67 -9.59 6.40
N GLY A 41 1.16 -8.56 5.71
CA GLY A 41 1.13 -7.17 6.16
C GLY A 41 -0.30 -6.70 6.46
N LEU A 42 -1.27 -6.98 5.58
CA LEU A 42 -2.68 -6.64 5.81
C LEU A 42 -3.24 -7.25 7.09
N VAL A 43 -2.90 -8.51 7.38
CA VAL A 43 -3.33 -9.20 8.60
C VAL A 43 -2.75 -8.55 9.85
N ILE A 44 -1.49 -8.13 9.81
CA ILE A 44 -0.81 -7.46 10.93
C ILE A 44 -1.44 -6.09 11.19
N GLU A 45 -1.64 -5.30 10.13
CA GLU A 45 -2.18 -3.95 10.19
C GLU A 45 -3.65 -3.91 10.65
N ASN A 46 -4.43 -4.97 10.39
CA ASN A 46 -5.84 -5.02 10.77
C ASN A 46 -6.07 -5.22 12.28
N LYS A 47 -5.13 -5.83 13.01
CA LYS A 47 -5.31 -6.21 14.43
C LYS A 47 -5.41 -5.03 15.41
N LYS A 48 -5.21 -3.78 14.96
CA LYS A 48 -5.10 -2.59 15.83
C LYS A 48 -6.06 -1.44 15.48
N LYS A 49 -7.10 -1.68 14.67
CA LYS A 49 -7.92 -0.60 14.09
C LYS A 49 -9.08 -0.15 14.98
N ARG A 50 -9.24 1.17 15.12
CA ARG A 50 -10.38 1.85 15.79
C ARG A 50 -11.53 2.07 14.80
N ILE A 51 -12.77 2.28 15.25
CA ILE A 51 -13.95 2.45 14.37
C ILE A 51 -13.76 3.54 13.29
N LYS A 52 -13.15 4.69 13.61
CA LYS A 52 -12.86 5.75 12.60
C LYS A 52 -11.90 5.28 11.49
N VAL A 53 -10.98 4.37 11.82
CA VAL A 53 -10.03 3.77 10.88
C VAL A 53 -10.74 2.77 9.96
N VAL A 54 -11.79 2.10 10.44
CA VAL A 54 -12.58 1.16 9.64
C VAL A 54 -13.23 1.85 8.45
N LEU A 55 -13.74 3.08 8.60
CA LEU A 55 -14.33 3.84 7.49
C LEU A 55 -13.31 4.11 6.38
N VAL A 56 -12.07 4.50 6.74
CA VAL A 56 -11.01 4.71 5.76
C VAL A 56 -10.61 3.40 5.08
N VAL A 57 -10.57 2.30 5.83
CA VAL A 57 -10.31 0.97 5.26
C VAL A 57 -11.38 0.54 4.27
N LEU A 58 -12.65 0.83 4.54
CA LEU A 58 -13.73 0.54 3.60
C LEU A 58 -13.55 1.34 2.30
N ASP A 59 -13.14 2.61 2.40
CA ASP A 59 -12.81 3.43 1.24
C ASP A 59 -11.62 2.85 0.44
N GLU A 60 -10.56 2.41 1.11
CA GLU A 60 -9.41 1.74 0.49
C GLU A 60 -9.82 0.44 -0.25
N LEU A 61 -10.75 -0.34 0.33
CA LEU A 61 -11.29 -1.54 -0.30
C LEU A 61 -12.16 -1.22 -1.53
N VAL A 62 -12.94 -0.13 -1.46
CA VAL A 62 -13.72 0.37 -2.61
C VAL A 62 -12.78 0.79 -3.73
N PHE A 63 -11.72 1.56 -3.41
CA PHE A 63 -10.69 1.95 -4.37
C PHE A 63 -10.05 0.75 -5.08
N ILE A 64 -9.63 -0.27 -4.32
CA ILE A 64 -9.03 -1.50 -4.88
C ILE A 64 -10.02 -2.27 -5.76
N SER A 65 -11.28 -2.32 -5.35
CA SER A 65 -12.33 -3.00 -6.11
C SER A 65 -12.55 -2.30 -7.46
N ILE A 66 -12.64 -0.97 -7.45
CA ILE A 66 -12.78 -0.16 -8.67
C ILE A 66 -11.55 -0.34 -9.56
N LEU A 67 -10.34 -0.23 -9.01
CA LEU A 67 -9.09 -0.41 -9.75
C LEU A 67 -9.03 -1.79 -10.42
N THR A 68 -9.42 -2.84 -9.70
CA THR A 68 -9.46 -4.21 -10.21
C THR A 68 -10.47 -4.34 -11.34
N LEU A 69 -11.70 -3.85 -11.15
CA LEU A 69 -12.77 -3.89 -12.16
C LEU A 69 -12.37 -3.14 -13.43
N LEU A 70 -11.84 -1.93 -13.32
CA LEU A 70 -11.39 -1.14 -14.47
C LEU A 70 -10.24 -1.83 -15.19
N THR A 71 -9.27 -2.38 -14.46
CA THR A 71 -8.12 -3.06 -15.05
C THR A 71 -8.55 -4.32 -15.81
N LEU A 72 -9.45 -5.11 -15.24
CA LEU A 72 -9.93 -6.36 -15.86
C LEU A 72 -10.87 -6.11 -17.05
N THR A 73 -11.71 -5.08 -17.00
CA THR A 73 -12.67 -4.75 -18.06
C THR A 73 -12.01 -4.03 -19.24
N LEU A 74 -11.10 -3.10 -18.98
CA LEU A 74 -10.47 -2.27 -20.02
C LEU A 74 -9.26 -2.95 -20.68
N THR A 75 -8.68 -3.99 -20.06
CA THR A 75 -7.49 -4.65 -20.60
C THR A 75 -7.60 -6.17 -20.58
N HIS A 76 -7.27 -6.80 -21.72
CA HIS A 76 -7.33 -8.25 -21.89
C HIS A 76 -5.97 -8.96 -21.78
N SER A 77 -4.85 -8.23 -21.74
CA SER A 77 -3.51 -8.81 -21.64
C SER A 77 -2.92 -8.62 -20.25
N HIS A 78 -2.35 -9.69 -19.69
CA HIS A 78 -1.63 -9.66 -18.41
C HIS A 78 -0.52 -8.59 -18.38
N LYS A 79 0.20 -8.38 -19.49
CA LYS A 79 1.26 -7.36 -19.57
C LYS A 79 0.72 -5.96 -19.30
N LYS A 80 -0.42 -5.61 -19.91
CA LYS A 80 -1.05 -4.28 -19.70
C LYS A 80 -1.57 -4.13 -18.27
N ARG A 81 -2.25 -5.15 -17.75
CA ARG A 81 -2.74 -5.19 -16.35
C ARG A 81 -1.62 -4.97 -15.36
N SER A 82 -0.53 -5.73 -15.53
CA SER A 82 0.68 -5.63 -14.74
C SER A 82 1.29 -4.22 -14.78
N THR A 83 1.42 -3.61 -15.96
CA THR A 83 1.97 -2.26 -16.07
C THR A 83 1.10 -1.22 -15.36
N ILE A 84 -0.22 -1.24 -15.55
CA ILE A 84 -1.13 -0.27 -14.94
C ILE A 84 -1.09 -0.38 -13.41
N VAL A 85 -1.33 -1.58 -12.87
CA VAL A 85 -1.35 -1.80 -11.43
C VAL A 85 0.04 -1.60 -10.83
N GLY A 86 1.10 -2.00 -11.54
CA GLY A 86 2.48 -1.84 -11.10
C GLY A 86 2.91 -0.37 -10.97
N ILE A 87 2.52 0.50 -11.90
CA ILE A 87 2.79 1.95 -11.79
C ILE A 87 2.13 2.51 -10.52
N ILE A 88 0.87 2.14 -10.26
CA ILE A 88 0.15 2.57 -9.06
C ILE A 88 0.86 2.08 -7.79
N CYS A 89 1.29 0.81 -7.76
CA CYS A 89 2.05 0.24 -6.65
C CYS A 89 3.33 1.03 -6.37
N ILE A 90 4.09 1.39 -7.40
CA ILE A 90 5.33 2.16 -7.26
C ILE A 90 5.05 3.56 -6.73
N LEU A 91 3.99 4.24 -7.20
CA LEU A 91 3.62 5.57 -6.71
C LEU A 91 3.31 5.55 -5.22
N PHE A 92 2.50 4.60 -4.75
CA PHE A 92 2.22 4.44 -3.32
C PHE A 92 3.48 4.12 -2.51
N ASN A 93 4.36 3.28 -3.04
CA ASN A 93 5.60 2.91 -2.38
C ASN A 93 6.55 4.12 -2.22
N ILE A 94 6.69 4.94 -3.25
CA ILE A 94 7.48 6.19 -3.20
C ILE A 94 6.91 7.14 -2.15
N MET A 95 5.59 7.32 -2.10
CA MET A 95 4.95 8.17 -1.09
C MET A 95 5.23 7.70 0.34
N MET A 96 5.29 6.38 0.58
CA MET A 96 5.64 5.85 1.90
C MET A 96 7.06 6.21 2.35
N TYR A 97 8.01 6.37 1.42
CA TYR A 97 9.38 6.74 1.78
C TYR A 97 9.54 8.19 2.27
N ALA A 98 8.51 9.02 2.16
CA ALA A 98 8.51 10.36 2.76
C ALA A 98 8.72 10.29 4.29
N ALA A 99 8.10 9.32 4.97
CA ALA A 99 8.19 9.19 6.43
C ALA A 99 9.63 8.93 6.93
N PRO A 100 10.36 7.89 6.48
CA PRO A 100 11.74 7.69 6.90
C PRO A 100 12.68 8.80 6.45
N LEU A 101 12.43 9.43 5.29
CA LEU A 101 13.25 10.54 4.82
C LEU A 101 13.17 11.76 5.76
N VAL A 102 11.97 12.11 6.22
CA VAL A 102 11.78 13.19 7.19
C VAL A 102 12.52 12.90 8.50
N VAL A 103 12.47 11.65 8.98
CA VAL A 103 13.20 11.24 10.19
C VAL A 103 14.71 11.40 10.01
N MET A 104 15.26 10.97 8.87
CA MET A 104 16.69 11.10 8.57
C MET A 104 17.14 12.56 8.49
N VAL A 105 16.36 13.42 7.83
CA VAL A 105 16.65 14.86 7.73
C VAL A 105 16.66 15.52 9.11
N ASN A 106 15.67 15.23 9.94
CA ASN A 106 15.61 15.76 11.31
C ASN A 106 16.81 15.31 12.14
N TYR A 107 17.19 14.03 12.03
CA TYR A 107 18.36 13.50 12.72
C TYR A 107 19.66 14.19 12.27
N LEU A 108 19.82 14.39 10.96
CA LEU A 108 20.99 15.06 10.40
C LEU A 108 21.09 16.52 10.87
N LEU A 109 19.98 17.25 10.89
CA LEU A 109 19.94 18.64 11.39
C LEU A 109 20.29 18.73 12.87
N LEU A 110 19.81 17.78 13.68
CA LEU A 110 20.19 17.68 15.09
C LEU A 110 21.69 17.47 15.22
N VAL A 111 22.28 16.51 14.51
CA VAL A 111 23.73 16.22 14.55
C VAL A 111 24.58 17.43 14.13
N ILE A 112 24.15 18.22 13.15
CA ILE A 112 24.86 19.44 12.71
C ILE A 112 24.74 20.59 13.73
N SER A 113 23.73 20.56 14.60
CA SER A 113 23.47 21.61 15.60
C SER A 113 24.20 21.37 16.93
N TYR A 114 24.84 20.21 17.12
CA TYR A 114 25.69 19.87 18.27
C TYR A 114 27.17 20.05 17.93
#